data_AF-A0A8H4AVW7-F1
#
_entry.id   AF-A0A8H4AVW7-F1
#
_cell.length_a   1.000
_cell.length_b   1.000
_cell.length_c   1.000
_cell.angle_alpha   90.00
_cell.angle_beta   90.00
_cell.angle_gamma   90.00
#
_symmetry.space_group_name_H-M   'P 1'
#
loop_
_entity.id
_entity.type
_entity.pdbx_description
1 polymer ?
#
loop_
_entity_poly.entity_id
_entity_poly.type
_entity_poly.pdbx_seq_one_letter_code
_entity_poly.pdbx_strand_id
1 'polypeptide(L)' 'MIQETSSVLHHYGRNYQYGIGVEKDEKKAFEHYMKSAKMEYIAAINDVGYCYENGIGVEKDENKAFIYYQKSADMG' A
#
# COMPACT_ATOMS: atom_id res chain seq x y z
N MET A 1 -16.20 -14.13 11.88
CA MET A 1 -15.36 -13.56 10.81
C MET A 1 -14.27 -12.76 11.50
N ILE A 2 -13.01 -13.16 11.35
CA ILE A 2 -11.89 -12.30 11.77
C ILE A 2 -11.81 -11.22 10.68
N GLN A 3 -12.21 -10.00 10.99
CA GLN A 3 -11.91 -8.87 10.10
C GLN A 3 -10.40 -8.63 10.19
N GLU A 4 -9.72 -8.64 9.05
CA GLU A 4 -8.29 -8.31 9.00
C GLU A 4 -8.10 -6.83 9.39
N THR A 5 -7.18 -6.56 10.31
CA THR A 5 -6.87 -5.19 10.71
C THR A 5 -6.07 -4.49 9.62
N SER A 6 -6.12 -3.15 9.59
CA SER A 6 -5.37 -2.38 8.62
C SER A 6 -3.85 -2.61 8.69
N SER A 7 -3.30 -2.84 9.89
CA SER A 7 -1.90 -3.21 10.09
C SER A 7 -1.56 -4.58 9.52
N VAL A 8 -2.43 -5.59 9.67
CA VAL A 8 -2.21 -6.94 9.10
C VAL A 8 -2.19 -6.88 7.58
N LEU A 9 -3.13 -6.15 6.98
CA LEU A 9 -3.15 -5.92 5.53
C LEU A 9 -1.86 -5.23 5.05
N HIS A 10 -1.38 -4.22 5.77
CA HIS A 10 -0.10 -3.56 5.45
C HIS A 10 1.08 -4.53 5.52
N HIS A 11 1.14 -5.39 6.54
CA HIS A 11 2.17 -6.42 6.66
C HIS A 11 2.13 -7.44 5.52
N TYR A 12 0.94 -7.88 5.09
CA TYR A 12 0.80 -8.73 3.91
C TYR A 12 1.31 -8.04 2.64
N GLY A 13 1.01 -6.75 2.48
CA GLY A 13 1.56 -5.93 1.40
C GLY A 13 3.10 -5.97 1.37
N ARG A 14 3.72 -5.74 2.53
CA ARG A 14 5.19 -5.81 2.68
C ARG A 14 5.75 -7.20 2.38
N ASN A 15 5.09 -8.26 2.86
CA ASN A 15 5.54 -9.62 2.61
C ASN A 15 5.56 -9.92 1.11
N TYR A 16 4.53 -9.53 0.37
CA TYR A 16 4.49 -9.67 -1.08
C TYR A 16 5.50 -8.75 -1.80
N GLN A 17 5.73 -7.52 -1.32
CA GLN A 17 6.70 -6.61 -1.96
C GLN A 17 8.14 -7.12 -1.82
N TYR A 18 8.48 -7.69 -0.67
CA TYR A 18 9.85 -8.10 -0.34
C TYR A 18 10.09 -9.62 -0.39
N GLY A 19 9.06 -10.42 -0.68
CA GLY A 19 9.13 -11.87 -0.70
C GLY A 19 9.37 -12.50 0.68
N ILE A 20 8.82 -11.92 1.76
CA ILE A 20 9.02 -12.40 3.13
C ILE A 20 8.03 -13.53 3.42
N GLY A 21 8.50 -14.78 3.36
CA GLY A 21 7.68 -15.96 3.61
C GLY A 21 6.65 -16.29 2.51
N VAL A 22 6.63 -15.50 1.43
CA VAL A 22 5.82 -15.70 0.23
C VAL A 22 6.64 -15.35 -1.00
N GLU A 23 6.24 -15.82 -2.18
CA GLU A 23 6.83 -15.35 -3.44
C GLU A 23 6.56 -13.85 -3.62
N LYS A 24 7.57 -13.12 -4.11
CA LYS A 24 7.43 -11.69 -4.39
C LYS A 24 6.36 -11.47 -5.47
N ASP A 25 5.38 -10.63 -5.18
CA ASP A 25 4.28 -10.30 -6.08
C ASP A 25 3.86 -8.84 -5.86
N GLU A 26 4.35 -7.95 -6.71
CA GLU A 26 4.12 -6.51 -6.56
C GLU A 26 2.65 -6.14 -6.72
N LYS A 27 1.90 -6.87 -7.56
CA LYS A 27 0.47 -6.63 -7.75
C LYS A 27 -0.32 -6.97 -6.49
N LYS A 28 -0.04 -8.12 -5.87
CA LYS A 28 -0.64 -8.46 -4.57
C LYS A 28 -0.20 -7.50 -3.48
N ALA A 29 1.05 -7.04 -3.49
CA ALA A 29 1.51 -6.03 -2.55
C ALA A 29 0.65 -4.77 -2.62
N PHE A 30 0.48 -4.22 -3.83
CA PHE A 30 -0.36 -3.05 -4.08
C PHE A 30 -1.81 -3.25 -3.63
N GLU A 31 -2.42 -4.40 -3.94
CA GLU A 31 -3.79 -4.71 -3.53
C GLU A 31 -3.96 -4.69 -2.00
N HIS A 32 -3.00 -5.21 -1.25
CA HIS A 32 -3.04 -5.22 0.22
C HIS A 32 -2.81 -3.82 0.81
N TYR A 33 -1.87 -3.05 0.25
CA TYR A 33 -1.68 -1.65 0.63
C TYR A 33 -2.94 -0.82 0.38
N MET A 34 -3.58 -0.99 -0.78
CA MET A 34 -4.85 -0.32 -1.09
C MET A 34 -5.97 -0.69 -0.11
N LYS A 35 -6.10 -1.96 0.28
CA LYS A 35 -7.09 -2.38 1.29
C LYS A 35 -6.80 -1.74 2.66
N SER A 36 -5.53 -1.72 3.08
CA SER A 36 -5.12 -1.08 4.34
C SER A 36 -5.31 0.45 4.32
N ALA A 37 -4.98 1.11 3.21
CA ALA A 37 -5.16 2.55 3.01
C ALA A 37 -6.64 2.98 3.03
N LYS A 38 -7.56 2.12 2.54
CA LYS A 38 -9.02 2.32 2.66
C LYS A 38 -9.51 2.30 4.10
N MET A 39 -8.76 1.68 5.01
CA MET A 39 -8.99 1.68 6.45
C MET A 39 -8.21 2.80 7.17
N GLU A 40 -7.77 3.81 6.43
CA GLU A 40 -7.12 5.02 6.97
C GLU A 40 -5.80 4.76 7.71
N TYR A 41 -5.11 3.67 7.39
CA TYR A 41 -3.78 3.41 7.94
C TYR A 41 -2.72 4.24 7.23
N ILE A 42 -2.20 5.25 7.93
CA ILE A 42 -1.29 6.28 7.39
C ILE A 42 -0.09 5.65 6.65
N ALA A 43 0.56 4.64 7.23
CA ALA A 43 1.70 3.98 6.58
C ALA A 43 1.32 3.33 5.23
N ALA A 44 0.12 2.74 5.13
CA ALA A 44 -0.33 2.16 3.87
C ALA A 44 -0.76 3.23 2.84
N ILE A 45 -1.29 4.37 3.28
CA ILE A 45 -1.60 5.49 2.38
C ILE A 45 -0.30 6.00 1.74
N ASN A 46 0.75 6.17 2.53
CA ASN A 46 2.08 6.53 2.04
C ASN A 46 2.64 5.47 1.08
N ASP A 47 2.53 4.19 1.42
CA ASP A 47 3.02 3.09 0.57
C ASP A 47 2.25 3.00 -0.77
N VAL A 48 0.95 3.31 -0.80
CA VAL A 48 0.19 3.43 -2.06
C VAL A 48 0.73 4.58 -2.92
N GLY A 49 1.06 5.72 -2.31
CA GLY A 49 1.72 6.83 -3.01
C GLY A 49 3.04 6.39 -3.65
N TYR A 50 3.85 5.66 -2.88
CA TYR A 50 5.12 5.08 -3.34
C TYR A 50 4.95 4.08 -4.49
N CYS A 51 3.91 3.23 -4.43
CA CYS A 51 3.59 2.32 -5.52
C CYS A 51 3.26 3.05 -6.82
N TYR A 52 2.46 4.13 -6.76
CA TYR A 52 2.15 4.94 -7.94
C TYR A 52 3.35 5.71 -8.47
N GLU A 53 4.24 6.19 -7.61
CA GLU A 53 5.46 6.89 -8.03
C GLU A 53 6.42 5.96 -8.80
N ASN A 54 6.56 4.71 -8.32
CA ASN A 54 7.56 3.77 -8.81
C ASN A 54 7.01 2.68 -9.74
N GLY A 55 5.69 2.65 -9.95
CA GLY A 55 5.03 1.63 -10.78
C GLY A 55 5.05 0.22 -10.15
N ILE A 56 4.97 0.12 -8.82
CA ILE A 56 5.04 -1.17 -8.10
C ILE A 56 3.65 -1.79 -8.05
N GLY A 57 3.43 -2.82 -8.86
CA GLY A 57 2.14 -3.53 -8.90
C GLY A 57 0.99 -2.76 -9.53
N VAL A 58 1.24 -1.54 -9.99
CA VAL A 58 0.31 -0.61 -10.64
C VAL A 58 1.06 0.20 -11.69
N GLU A 59 0.37 0.71 -12.69
CA GLU A 59 0.98 1.66 -13.62
C GLU A 59 1.46 2.92 -12.89
N LYS A 60 2.66 3.39 -13.23
CA LYS A 60 3.22 4.61 -12.67
C LYS A 60 2.31 5.80 -12.98
N ASP A 61 1.98 6.58 -11.94
CA ASP A 61 1.11 7.75 -12.03
C ASP A 61 1.50 8.78 -10.96
N GLU A 62 2.29 9.78 -11.35
CA GLU A 62 2.81 10.80 -10.42
C GLU A 62 1.71 11.67 -9.82
N ASN A 63 0.60 11.90 -10.54
CA ASN A 63 -0.53 12.66 -10.02
C ASN A 63 -1.24 11.89 -8.90
N LYS A 64 -1.45 10.58 -9.08
CA LYS A 64 -2.00 9.73 -8.01
C LYS A 64 -1.04 9.63 -6.85
N ALA A 65 0.26 9.46 -7.09
CA ALA A 65 1.27 9.44 -6.04
C ALA A 65 1.17 10.70 -5.16
N PHE A 66 1.14 11.88 -5.78
CA PHE A 66 0.97 13.16 -5.08
C PHE A 66 -0.30 13.20 -4.22
N ILE A 67 -1.45 12.77 -4.77
CA ILE A 67 -2.72 12.75 -4.03
C ILE A 67 -2.62 11.87 -2.77
N TYR A 68 -2.02 10.69 -2.87
CA TYR A 68 -1.87 9.79 -1.72
C TYR A 68 -0.86 10.33 -0.69
N TYR A 69 0.24 10.93 -1.13
CA TYR A 69 1.19 11.57 -0.22
C TYR A 69 0.58 12.76 0.51
N GLN A 70 -0.15 13.62 -0.20
CA GLN A 70 -0.87 14.74 0.41
C GLN A 70 -1.86 14.23 1.46
N LYS A 71 -2.66 13.22 1.11
CA LYS A 71 -3.58 12.59 2.06
C LYS A 71 -2.86 12.06 3.31
N SER A 72 -1.70 11.41 3.13
CA SER A 72 -0.91 10.90 4.26
C SER A 72 -0.37 12.03 5.14
N ALA A 73 0.05 13.16 4.54
CA ALA A 73 0.54 14.32 5.26
C ALA A 73 -0.56 15.03 6.06
N ASP A 74 -1.78 15.12 5.52
CA ASP A 74 -2.92 15.75 6.17
C ASP A 74 -3.43 14.98 7.41
N MET A 75 -3.06 13.70 7.54
CA MET A 75 -3.45 12.82 8.64
C MET A 75 -2.40 12.70 9.76
N GLY A 76 -1.20 13.24 9.54
CA GLY A 76 -0.09 13.27 10.52
C GLY A 76 -0.05 14.56 11.31
#